data_AF-A0A7S2W6L6-F1
#
_entry.id   AF-A0A7S2W6L6-F1
#
_cell.length_a   1.000
_cell.length_b   1.000
_cell.length_c   1.000
_cell.angle_alpha   90.00
_cell.angle_beta   90.00
_cell.angle_gamma   90.00
#
_symmetry.space_group_name_H-M   'P 1'
#
loop_
_entity.id
_entity.type
_entity.pdbx_description
1 polymer ?
#
loop_
_entity_poly.entity_id
_entity_poly.type
_entity_poly.pdbx_seq_one_letter_code
_entity_poly.pdbx_strand_id
1 'polypeptide(L)'
;PPNDVEQFAESVHPEYTRPGSSVAFQATPTEIVLVMELRPQTSQNVSIERLGGLISTVTERQQGVVIKQVVFVRVGAVPKTTSGKVRRKLTKQMWEANTLETIAILKRSYLQNCKTFRDLLQVAGVEDWDLSLGENGIDSLQLVQLTQQAASQFNQTISSLDMQRPCRELVEQVEGQQRSTAPSLPRGCEPVLDGRDTAPALWQILLGQSFVAVVLFTCICFSVSPV
;
A
#
# COMPACT_ATOMS: atom_id res chain seq x y z
N PRO A 1 -23.14 -6.85 10.29
CA PRO A 1 -22.75 -6.26 11.59
C PRO A 1 -21.22 -6.15 11.73
N PRO A 2 -20.65 -5.37 12.68
CA PRO A 2 -19.19 -5.24 12.83
C PRO A 2 -18.44 -6.58 12.95
N ASN A 3 -19.08 -7.57 13.57
CA ASN A 3 -18.55 -8.92 13.71
C ASN A 3 -18.38 -9.66 12.36
N ASP A 4 -19.25 -9.38 11.39
CA ASP A 4 -19.20 -10.02 10.07
C ASP A 4 -18.04 -9.46 9.24
N VAL A 5 -17.76 -8.15 9.40
CA VAL A 5 -16.61 -7.50 8.77
C VAL A 5 -15.30 -8.08 9.28
N GLU A 6 -15.17 -8.23 10.59
CA GLU A 6 -13.97 -8.78 11.24
C GLU A 6 -13.72 -10.23 10.80
N GLN A 7 -14.75 -11.07 10.88
CA GLN A 7 -14.65 -12.48 10.51
C GLN A 7 -14.33 -12.64 9.03
N PHE A 8 -14.96 -11.83 8.16
CA PHE A 8 -14.67 -11.86 6.73
C PHE A 8 -13.25 -11.40 6.42
N ALA A 9 -12.79 -10.30 7.03
CA ALA A 9 -11.43 -9.81 6.84
C ALA A 9 -10.37 -10.86 7.25
N GLU A 10 -10.59 -11.58 8.35
CA GLU A 10 -9.74 -12.69 8.78
C GLU A 10 -9.74 -13.85 7.78
N SER A 11 -10.86 -14.09 7.09
CA SER A 11 -11.00 -15.16 6.12
C SER A 11 -10.32 -14.89 4.76
N VAL A 12 -9.95 -13.63 4.47
CA VAL A 12 -9.26 -13.29 3.21
C VAL A 12 -7.89 -13.97 3.14
N HIS A 13 -7.13 -13.95 4.25
CA HIS A 13 -5.84 -14.63 4.38
C HIS A 13 -5.69 -15.28 5.77
N PRO A 14 -6.29 -16.46 6.00
CA PRO A 14 -6.26 -17.14 7.30
C PRO A 14 -4.86 -17.60 7.72
N GLU A 15 -3.93 -17.75 6.77
CA GLU A 15 -2.53 -18.10 6.98
C GLU A 15 -1.70 -16.96 7.59
N TYR A 16 -2.15 -15.71 7.45
CA TYR A 16 -1.45 -14.51 7.96
C TYR A 16 -2.16 -13.85 9.13
N THR A 17 -3.48 -14.04 9.27
CA THR A 17 -4.30 -13.39 10.30
C THR A 17 -4.73 -14.40 11.38
N ARG A 18 -5.08 -13.90 12.57
CA ARG A 18 -5.59 -14.76 13.66
C ARG A 18 -7.11 -14.67 13.76
N PRO A 19 -7.83 -15.81 13.74
CA PRO A 19 -9.28 -15.81 13.87
C PRO A 19 -9.72 -15.26 15.22
N GLY A 20 -10.84 -14.54 15.23
CA GLY A 20 -11.42 -13.90 16.41
C GLY A 20 -10.49 -12.91 17.10
N SER A 21 -9.56 -12.31 16.36
CA SER A 21 -8.51 -11.40 16.87
C SER A 21 -8.46 -10.09 16.08
N SER A 22 -9.56 -9.75 15.42
CA SER A 22 -9.74 -8.50 14.70
C SER A 22 -10.85 -7.67 15.34
N VAL A 23 -10.75 -6.36 15.19
CA VAL A 23 -11.72 -5.39 15.68
C VAL A 23 -11.97 -4.35 14.60
N ALA A 24 -13.23 -4.20 14.22
CA ALA A 24 -13.73 -3.10 13.42
C ALA A 24 -14.46 -2.10 14.32
N PHE A 25 -14.15 -0.81 14.18
CA PHE A 25 -14.91 0.25 14.80
C PHE A 25 -15.05 1.46 13.90
N GLN A 26 -16.14 2.21 14.11
CA GLN A 26 -16.45 3.41 13.36
C GLN A 26 -15.46 4.54 13.66
N ALA A 27 -14.89 5.11 12.61
CA ALA A 27 -13.99 6.27 12.65
C ALA A 27 -14.70 7.55 12.21
N THR A 28 -15.61 7.46 11.24
CA THR A 28 -16.49 8.52 10.79
C THR A 28 -17.88 7.92 10.51
N PRO A 29 -18.94 8.71 10.26
CA PRO A 29 -20.27 8.16 9.95
C PRO A 29 -20.26 7.14 8.80
N THR A 30 -19.33 7.25 7.86
CA THR A 30 -19.26 6.41 6.65
C THR A 30 -18.07 5.45 6.63
N GLU A 31 -17.08 5.60 7.52
CA GLU A 31 -15.83 4.85 7.46
C GLU A 31 -15.47 4.17 8.77
N ILE A 32 -14.79 3.03 8.66
CA ILE A 32 -14.29 2.23 9.79
C ILE A 32 -12.76 2.18 9.81
N VAL A 33 -12.22 1.89 10.99
CA VAL A 33 -10.84 1.39 11.16
C VAL A 33 -10.92 -0.10 11.47
N LEU A 34 -10.09 -0.87 10.80
CA LEU A 34 -9.98 -2.32 10.96
C LEU A 34 -8.62 -2.64 11.61
N VAL A 35 -8.65 -3.13 12.85
CA VAL A 35 -7.47 -3.58 13.59
C VAL A 35 -7.40 -5.10 13.53
N MET A 36 -6.25 -5.69 13.19
CA MET A 36 -6.09 -7.13 13.04
C MET A 36 -4.78 -7.63 13.63
N GLU A 37 -4.82 -8.72 14.40
CA GLU A 37 -3.62 -9.44 14.80
C GLU A 37 -3.03 -10.22 13.61
N LEU A 38 -1.75 -9.99 13.34
CA LEU A 38 -0.99 -10.82 12.41
C LEU A 38 -0.30 -11.96 13.14
N ARG A 39 -0.23 -13.12 12.49
CA ARG A 39 0.60 -14.23 12.93
C ARG A 39 2.08 -13.84 12.89
N PRO A 40 2.94 -14.47 13.71
CA PRO A 40 4.38 -14.28 13.61
C PRO A 40 4.88 -14.60 12.20
N GLN A 41 5.96 -13.95 11.77
CA GLN A 41 6.61 -14.14 10.45
C GLN A 41 5.80 -13.70 9.22
N THR A 42 4.57 -13.19 9.36
CA THR A 42 3.79 -12.67 8.22
C THR A 42 4.58 -11.68 7.36
N SER A 43 5.28 -10.72 7.98
CA SER A 43 6.07 -9.71 7.25
C SER A 43 7.30 -10.26 6.52
N GLN A 44 7.69 -11.52 6.78
CA GLN A 44 8.78 -12.19 6.06
C GLN A 44 8.26 -12.89 4.80
N ASN A 45 6.97 -13.25 4.80
CA ASN A 45 6.34 -14.05 3.75
C ASN A 45 5.54 -13.20 2.75
N VAL A 46 5.02 -12.05 3.20
CA VAL A 46 4.22 -11.15 2.36
C VAL A 46 4.47 -9.68 2.73
N SER A 47 4.39 -8.80 1.73
CA SER A 47 4.36 -7.36 1.98
C SER A 47 3.11 -7.01 2.78
N ILE A 48 3.33 -6.31 3.89
CA ILE A 48 2.26 -5.88 4.81
C ILE A 48 1.29 -4.92 4.10
N GLU A 49 1.83 -4.06 3.25
CA GLU A 49 1.11 -3.14 2.41
C GLU A 49 0.17 -3.87 1.46
N ARG A 50 0.70 -4.87 0.74
CA ARG A 50 -0.08 -5.68 -0.19
C ARG A 50 -1.17 -6.46 0.53
N LEU A 51 -0.84 -7.08 1.65
CA LEU A 51 -1.81 -7.80 2.49
C LEU A 51 -2.93 -6.87 2.95
N GLY A 52 -2.60 -5.68 3.46
CA GLY A 52 -3.59 -4.69 3.88
C GLY A 52 -4.45 -4.17 2.73
N GLY A 53 -3.86 -3.96 1.55
CA GLY A 53 -4.56 -3.52 0.35
C GLY A 53 -5.60 -4.54 -0.08
N LEU A 54 -5.20 -5.80 -0.17
CA LEU A 54 -6.08 -6.90 -0.54
C LEU A 54 -7.19 -7.13 0.49
N ILE A 55 -6.85 -7.23 1.79
CA ILE A 55 -7.85 -7.36 2.86
C ILE A 55 -8.86 -6.21 2.80
N SER A 56 -8.39 -4.97 2.68
CA SER A 56 -9.29 -3.82 2.63
C SER A 56 -10.22 -3.89 1.41
N THR A 57 -9.67 -4.09 0.22
CA THR A 57 -10.42 -4.09 -1.05
C THR A 57 -11.50 -5.17 -1.05
N VAL A 58 -11.13 -6.41 -0.70
CA VAL A 58 -12.04 -7.55 -0.70
C VAL A 58 -13.11 -7.38 0.39
N THR A 59 -12.73 -6.89 1.58
CA THR A 59 -13.67 -6.67 2.69
C THR A 59 -14.64 -5.53 2.41
N GLU A 60 -14.16 -4.39 1.90
CA GLU A 60 -15.01 -3.25 1.52
C GLU A 60 -16.07 -3.70 0.51
N ARG A 61 -15.67 -4.48 -0.50
CA ARG A 61 -16.56 -4.99 -1.53
C ARG A 61 -17.61 -5.95 -0.97
N GLN A 62 -17.18 -6.96 -0.20
CA GLN A 62 -18.11 -7.98 0.28
C GLN A 62 -19.09 -7.43 1.33
N GLN A 63 -18.61 -6.53 2.19
CA GLN A 63 -19.37 -6.07 3.35
C GLN A 63 -20.07 -4.72 3.13
N GLY A 64 -19.81 -4.05 2.01
CA GLY A 64 -20.39 -2.75 1.68
C GLY A 64 -19.95 -1.64 2.66
N VAL A 65 -18.73 -1.72 3.17
CA VAL A 65 -18.16 -0.75 4.13
C VAL A 65 -17.00 0.00 3.50
N VAL A 66 -16.66 1.16 4.07
CA VAL A 66 -15.43 1.87 3.73
C VAL A 66 -14.41 1.72 4.85
N ILE A 67 -13.25 1.17 4.54
CA ILE A 67 -12.11 1.01 5.45
C ILE A 67 -11.18 2.20 5.28
N LYS A 68 -11.20 3.09 6.26
CA LYS A 68 -10.30 4.25 6.32
C LYS A 68 -8.85 3.83 6.53
N GLN A 69 -8.64 2.86 7.42
CA GLN A 69 -7.32 2.36 7.78
C GLN A 69 -7.37 0.88 8.14
N VAL A 70 -6.34 0.14 7.73
CA VAL A 70 -6.02 -1.20 8.25
C VAL A 70 -4.84 -1.05 9.21
N VAL A 71 -5.01 -1.55 10.42
CA VAL A 71 -4.01 -1.48 11.49
C VAL A 71 -3.61 -2.90 11.85
N PHE A 72 -2.39 -3.28 11.49
CA PHE A 72 -1.83 -4.55 11.89
C PHE A 72 -1.14 -4.42 13.23
N VAL A 73 -1.44 -5.34 14.15
CA VAL A 73 -0.89 -5.37 15.50
C VAL A 73 -0.28 -6.74 15.80
N ARG A 74 0.57 -6.78 16.83
CA ARG A 74 1.15 -8.04 17.29
C ARG A 74 0.10 -8.96 17.90
N VAL A 75 0.42 -10.24 17.93
CA VAL A 75 -0.34 -11.26 18.66
C VAL A 75 -0.54 -10.85 20.12
N GLY A 76 -1.79 -10.89 20.59
CA GLY A 76 -2.17 -10.52 21.96
C GLY A 76 -2.41 -9.03 22.18
N ALA A 77 -2.15 -8.17 21.18
CA ALA A 77 -2.37 -6.74 21.30
C ALA A 77 -3.86 -6.35 21.28
N VAL A 78 -4.74 -7.19 20.74
CA VAL A 78 -6.20 -6.95 20.77
C VAL A 78 -6.76 -7.47 22.09
N PRO A 79 -7.26 -6.59 22.99
CA PRO A 79 -7.76 -7.02 24.28
C PRO A 79 -9.00 -7.91 24.15
N LYS A 80 -9.05 -9.00 24.93
CA LYS A 80 -10.17 -9.94 24.97
C LYS A 80 -10.77 -10.06 26.36
N THR A 81 -12.02 -10.52 26.44
CA THR A 81 -12.63 -10.98 27.69
C THR A 81 -12.02 -12.33 28.10
N THR A 82 -12.28 -12.77 29.32
CA THR A 82 -11.92 -14.12 29.80
C THR A 82 -12.53 -15.23 28.92
N SER A 83 -13.70 -14.98 28.32
CA SER A 83 -14.35 -15.87 27.36
C SER A 83 -13.80 -15.78 25.93
N GLY A 84 -12.75 -14.98 25.70
CA GLY A 84 -12.11 -14.84 24.39
C GLY A 84 -12.79 -13.87 23.42
N LYS A 85 -13.83 -13.13 23.83
CA LYS A 85 -14.48 -12.13 22.97
C LYS A 85 -13.64 -10.87 22.88
N VAL A 86 -13.47 -10.31 21.69
CA VAL A 86 -12.75 -9.05 21.48
C VAL A 86 -13.44 -7.88 22.20
N ARG A 87 -12.64 -7.00 22.83
CA ARG A 87 -13.13 -5.81 23.53
C ARG A 87 -13.02 -4.59 22.62
N ARG A 88 -13.98 -4.45 21.70
CA ARG A 88 -13.98 -3.40 20.67
C ARG A 88 -13.80 -1.99 21.22
N LYS A 89 -14.56 -1.64 22.26
CA LYS A 89 -14.48 -0.31 22.91
C LYS A 89 -13.09 -0.02 23.47
N LEU A 90 -12.47 -1.00 24.15
CA LEU A 90 -11.13 -0.83 24.71
C LEU A 90 -10.07 -0.74 23.61
N THR A 91 -10.20 -1.57 22.57
CA THR A 91 -9.30 -1.52 21.39
C THR A 91 -9.35 -0.16 20.72
N LYS A 92 -10.57 0.40 20.53
CA LYS A 92 -10.75 1.77 20.01
C LYS A 92 -10.08 2.81 20.89
N GLN A 93 -10.28 2.74 22.21
CA GLN A 93 -9.65 3.68 23.15
C GLN A 93 -8.12 3.59 23.10
N MET A 94 -7.56 2.38 23.04
CA MET A 94 -6.12 2.18 22.92
C MET A 94 -5.57 2.68 21.58
N TRP A 95 -6.33 2.48 20.50
CA TRP A 95 -5.99 3.05 19.18
C TRP A 95 -5.95 4.58 19.22
N GLU A 96 -7.00 5.21 19.74
CA GLU A 96 -7.11 6.68 19.84
C GLU A 96 -6.03 7.27 20.78
N ALA A 97 -5.63 6.52 21.80
CA ALA A 97 -4.55 6.89 22.72
C ALA A 97 -3.14 6.54 22.21
N ASN A 98 -3.01 5.92 21.02
CA ASN A 98 -1.73 5.40 20.47
C ASN A 98 -0.99 4.43 21.42
N THR A 99 -1.73 3.59 22.14
CA THR A 99 -1.17 2.59 23.08
C THR A 99 -1.27 1.15 22.58
N LEU A 100 -1.81 0.92 21.37
CA LEU A 100 -1.76 -0.38 20.71
C LEU A 100 -0.34 -0.69 20.22
N GLU A 101 0.09 -1.94 20.37
CA GLU A 101 1.35 -2.43 19.79
C GLU A 101 1.20 -2.66 18.27
N THR A 102 1.28 -1.58 17.51
CA THR A 102 1.14 -1.60 16.05
C THR A 102 2.40 -2.13 15.36
N ILE A 103 2.20 -3.02 14.40
CA ILE A 103 3.20 -3.42 13.40
C ILE A 103 3.20 -2.41 12.25
N ALA A 104 2.01 -2.08 11.74
CA ALA A 104 1.84 -1.15 10.64
C ALA A 104 0.46 -0.48 10.67
N ILE A 105 0.41 0.75 10.18
CA ILE A 105 -0.83 1.52 9.99
C ILE A 105 -0.92 1.89 8.51
N LEU A 106 -1.90 1.33 7.83
CA LEU A 106 -2.09 1.50 6.39
C LEU A 106 -3.34 2.35 6.15
N LYS A 107 -3.12 3.58 5.68
CA LYS A 107 -4.21 4.50 5.32
C LYS A 107 -4.80 4.10 3.97
N ARG A 108 -6.09 4.34 3.77
CA ARG A 108 -6.78 4.07 2.50
C ARG A 108 -6.08 4.66 1.28
N SER A 109 -5.56 5.88 1.39
CA SER A 109 -4.79 6.53 0.32
C SER A 109 -3.56 5.72 -0.09
N TYR A 110 -2.92 5.02 0.85
CA TYR A 110 -1.78 4.16 0.60
C TYR A 110 -2.21 2.80 0.04
N LEU A 111 -3.31 2.24 0.55
CA LEU A 111 -3.88 0.98 0.07
C LEU A 111 -4.39 1.06 -1.38
N GLN A 112 -4.80 2.26 -1.80
CA GLN A 112 -5.21 2.52 -3.17
C GLN A 112 -4.04 2.87 -4.08
N ASN A 113 -2.91 3.34 -3.56
CA ASN A 113 -1.76 3.75 -4.38
C ASN A 113 -0.88 2.53 -4.75
N CYS A 114 -1.15 1.96 -5.91
CA CYS A 114 -0.32 0.89 -6.44
C CYS A 114 0.94 1.48 -7.08
N LYS A 115 2.12 0.91 -6.80
CA LYS A 115 3.38 1.37 -7.41
C LYS A 115 3.54 0.86 -8.83
N THR A 116 3.07 -0.35 -9.07
CA THR A 116 3.10 -1.01 -10.37
C THR A 116 1.72 -1.46 -10.78
N PHE A 117 1.50 -1.63 -12.08
CA PHE A 117 0.25 -2.17 -12.60
C PHE A 117 0.01 -3.62 -12.11
N ARG A 118 1.09 -4.39 -11.91
CA ARG A 118 1.05 -5.72 -11.28
C ARG A 118 0.47 -5.67 -9.86
N ASP A 119 0.90 -4.70 -9.04
CA ASP A 119 0.37 -4.54 -7.68
C ASP A 119 -1.12 -4.25 -7.71
N LEU A 120 -1.57 -3.42 -8.66
CA LEU A 120 -2.98 -3.10 -8.84
C LEU A 120 -3.82 -4.35 -9.17
N LEU A 121 -3.35 -5.17 -10.11
CA LEU A 121 -4.01 -6.43 -10.45
C LEU A 121 -4.05 -7.40 -9.26
N GLN A 122 -2.97 -7.49 -8.49
CA GLN A 122 -2.92 -8.33 -7.29
C GLN A 122 -3.91 -7.87 -6.23
N VAL A 123 -4.03 -6.56 -6.00
CA VAL A 123 -4.99 -5.99 -5.05
C VAL A 123 -6.44 -6.23 -5.51
N ALA A 124 -6.68 -6.25 -6.83
CA ALA A 124 -7.98 -6.58 -7.39
C ALA A 124 -8.35 -8.08 -7.28
N GLY A 125 -7.41 -8.93 -6.85
CA GLY A 125 -7.61 -10.36 -6.63
C GLY A 125 -7.00 -11.27 -7.70
N VAL A 126 -6.11 -10.75 -8.58
CA VAL A 126 -5.37 -11.61 -9.52
C VAL A 126 -4.29 -12.37 -8.77
N GLU A 127 -4.47 -13.68 -8.68
CA GLU A 127 -3.51 -14.60 -8.07
C GLU A 127 -2.72 -15.36 -9.13
N ASP A 128 -3.39 -15.84 -10.18
CA ASP A 128 -2.82 -16.59 -11.29
C ASP A 128 -2.63 -15.69 -12.52
N TRP A 129 -1.38 -15.60 -13.00
CA TRP A 129 -1.00 -14.73 -14.10
C TRP A 129 -1.22 -15.34 -15.47
N ASP A 130 -1.34 -16.65 -15.54
CA ASP A 130 -1.59 -17.38 -16.79
C ASP A 130 -3.09 -17.45 -17.11
N LEU A 131 -3.94 -17.12 -16.13
CA LEU A 131 -5.38 -16.98 -16.32
C LEU A 131 -5.77 -15.56 -16.72
N SER A 132 -6.91 -15.44 -17.37
CA SER A 132 -7.53 -14.16 -17.68
C SER A 132 -8.11 -13.47 -16.44
N LEU A 133 -8.46 -12.18 -16.56
CA LEU A 133 -9.08 -11.44 -15.47
C LEU A 133 -10.39 -12.11 -15.02
N GLY A 134 -11.22 -12.55 -15.97
CA GLY A 134 -12.48 -13.23 -15.65
C GLY A 134 -12.27 -14.57 -14.94
N GLU A 135 -11.25 -15.34 -15.33
CA GLU A 135 -10.91 -16.63 -14.72
C GLU A 135 -10.30 -16.47 -13.31
N ASN A 136 -9.64 -15.35 -13.03
CA ASN A 136 -9.25 -14.95 -11.67
C ASN A 136 -10.45 -14.47 -10.82
N GLY A 137 -11.67 -14.55 -11.36
CA GLY A 137 -12.88 -14.16 -10.64
C GLY A 137 -13.14 -12.65 -10.61
N ILE A 138 -12.51 -11.87 -11.51
CA ILE A 138 -12.80 -10.45 -11.67
C ILE A 138 -14.13 -10.28 -12.41
N ASP A 139 -15.12 -9.73 -11.72
CA ASP A 139 -16.44 -9.43 -12.29
C ASP A 139 -16.53 -8.04 -12.94
N SER A 140 -17.68 -7.72 -13.53
CA SER A 140 -17.91 -6.44 -14.21
C SER A 140 -17.73 -5.22 -13.29
N LEU A 141 -18.03 -5.33 -12.00
CA LEU A 141 -17.89 -4.23 -11.05
C LEU A 141 -16.43 -4.03 -10.66
N GLN A 142 -15.70 -5.12 -10.41
CA GLN A 142 -14.26 -5.10 -10.20
C GLN A 142 -13.54 -4.57 -11.43
N LEU A 143 -13.95 -4.97 -12.63
CA LEU A 143 -13.36 -4.49 -13.87
C LEU A 143 -13.52 -2.97 -14.02
N VAL A 144 -14.69 -2.41 -13.69
CA VAL A 144 -14.91 -0.96 -13.72
C VAL A 144 -14.02 -0.24 -12.71
N GLN A 145 -13.94 -0.72 -11.47
CA GLN A 145 -13.07 -0.13 -10.44
C GLN A 145 -11.59 -0.22 -10.84
N LEU A 146 -11.16 -1.38 -11.30
CA LEU A 146 -9.81 -1.64 -11.78
C LEU A 146 -9.46 -0.73 -12.96
N THR A 147 -10.39 -0.54 -13.91
CA THR A 147 -10.20 0.34 -15.06
C THR A 147 -10.07 1.80 -14.63
N GLN A 148 -10.88 2.27 -13.67
CA GLN A 148 -10.76 3.62 -13.12
C GLN A 148 -9.43 3.85 -12.39
N GLN A 149 -8.97 2.85 -11.62
CA GLN A 149 -7.67 2.91 -10.94
C GLN A 149 -6.50 2.85 -11.93
N ALA A 150 -6.56 1.97 -12.93
CA ALA A 150 -5.57 1.87 -14.00
C ALA A 150 -5.45 3.18 -14.78
N ALA A 151 -6.58 3.81 -15.11
CA ALA A 151 -6.61 5.06 -15.84
C ALA A 151 -6.04 6.22 -15.02
N SER A 152 -6.39 6.31 -13.74
CA SER A 152 -5.92 7.39 -12.87
C SER A 152 -4.45 7.27 -12.46
N GLN A 153 -3.94 6.06 -12.25
CA GLN A 153 -2.58 5.84 -11.71
C GLN A 153 -1.54 5.55 -12.77
N PHE A 154 -1.93 4.83 -13.82
CA PHE A 154 -1.00 4.34 -14.84
C PHE A 154 -1.29 4.91 -16.22
N ASN A 155 -2.33 5.75 -16.36
CA ASN A 155 -2.83 6.28 -17.63
C ASN A 155 -3.16 5.16 -18.63
N GLN A 156 -3.75 4.07 -18.12
CA GLN A 156 -4.10 2.87 -18.90
C GLN A 156 -5.59 2.59 -18.87
N THR A 157 -6.15 2.20 -20.00
CA THR A 157 -7.55 1.80 -20.12
C THR A 157 -7.62 0.30 -20.36
N ILE A 158 -8.23 -0.44 -19.42
CA ILE A 158 -8.49 -1.86 -19.58
C ILE A 158 -9.80 -2.00 -20.36
N SER A 159 -9.73 -2.66 -21.50
CA SER A 159 -10.85 -2.89 -22.40
C SER A 159 -11.53 -4.22 -22.10
N SER A 160 -12.76 -4.40 -22.57
CA SER A 160 -13.47 -5.69 -22.46
C SER A 160 -12.76 -6.84 -23.19
N LEU A 161 -11.86 -6.55 -24.14
CA LEU A 161 -11.04 -7.56 -24.83
C LEU A 161 -9.93 -8.13 -23.93
N ASP A 162 -9.49 -7.35 -22.95
CA ASP A 162 -8.45 -7.74 -22.00
C ASP A 162 -8.97 -8.78 -20.99
N MET A 163 -10.29 -8.92 -20.86
CA MET A 163 -10.93 -9.95 -20.03
C MET A 163 -10.68 -11.39 -20.50
N GLN A 164 -10.27 -11.58 -21.75
CA GLN A 164 -10.07 -12.91 -22.35
C GLN A 164 -8.58 -13.26 -22.50
N ARG A 165 -7.68 -12.33 -22.17
CA ARG A 165 -6.24 -12.50 -22.31
C ARG A 165 -5.62 -12.83 -20.96
N PRO A 166 -4.54 -13.61 -20.93
CA PRO A 166 -3.86 -13.93 -19.68
C PRO A 166 -3.26 -12.67 -19.05
N CYS A 167 -3.34 -12.57 -17.72
CA CYS A 167 -2.94 -11.37 -16.99
C CYS A 167 -1.45 -11.03 -17.19
N ARG A 168 -0.59 -12.00 -17.49
CA ARG A 168 0.83 -11.77 -17.81
C ARG A 168 1.02 -10.85 -19.03
N GLU A 169 0.23 -11.04 -20.08
CA GLU A 169 0.35 -10.27 -21.33
C GLU A 169 -0.09 -8.82 -21.11
N LEU A 170 -1.11 -8.64 -20.28
CA LEU A 170 -1.59 -7.32 -19.87
C LEU A 170 -0.52 -6.53 -19.12
N VAL A 171 0.16 -7.17 -18.17
CA VAL A 171 1.25 -6.53 -17.42
C VAL A 171 2.41 -6.17 -18.35
N GLU A 172 2.83 -7.10 -19.21
CA GLU A 172 3.94 -6.86 -20.16
C GLU A 172 3.64 -5.69 -21.11
N GLN A 173 2.41 -5.59 -21.60
CA GLN A 173 1.98 -4.50 -22.48
C GLN A 173 2.04 -3.13 -21.77
N VAL A 174 1.49 -3.04 -20.55
CA VAL A 174 1.44 -1.79 -19.78
C VAL A 174 2.84 -1.34 -19.36
N GLU A 175 3.64 -2.25 -18.81
CA GLU A 175 5.01 -1.94 -18.39
C GLU A 175 5.92 -1.60 -19.59
N GLY A 176 5.70 -2.23 -20.75
CA GLY A 176 6.40 -1.92 -22.00
C GLY A 176 6.14 -0.49 -22.49
N GLN A 177 4.89 -0.03 -22.42
CA GLN A 177 4.50 1.33 -22.79
C GLN A 177 5.07 2.38 -21.82
N GLN A 178 5.12 2.07 -20.52
CA GLN A 178 5.72 2.95 -19.52
C GLN A 178 7.25 3.09 -19.68
N ARG A 179 7.95 2.01 -20.08
CA ARG A 179 9.38 2.09 -20.40
C ARG A 179 9.67 2.92 -21.65
N SER A 180 8.76 2.92 -22.61
CA SER A 180 8.89 3.63 -23.88
C SER A 180 8.60 5.14 -23.76
N THR A 181 7.84 5.52 -22.73
CA THR A 181 7.48 6.92 -22.43
C THR A 181 8.46 7.60 -21.47
N ALA A 182 9.43 6.87 -20.91
CA ALA A 182 10.56 7.49 -20.23
C ALA A 182 11.31 8.41 -21.21
N PRO A 183 11.67 9.64 -20.82
CA PRO A 183 12.31 10.58 -21.73
C PRO A 183 13.63 9.97 -22.21
N SER A 184 13.66 9.58 -23.48
CA SER A 184 14.93 9.29 -24.13
C SER A 184 15.79 10.55 -24.02
N LEU A 185 16.96 10.43 -23.40
CA LEU A 185 17.97 11.48 -23.46
C LEU A 185 18.16 11.82 -24.95
N PRO A 186 18.17 13.11 -25.33
CA PRO A 186 18.38 13.49 -26.71
C PRO A 186 19.67 12.82 -27.21
N ARG A 187 19.53 11.96 -28.22
CA ARG A 187 20.68 11.38 -28.93
C ARG A 187 21.38 12.55 -29.63
N GLY A 188 22.47 13.02 -29.05
CA GLY A 188 23.20 14.18 -29.56
C GLY A 188 24.16 14.85 -28.58
N CYS A 189 24.15 14.50 -27.30
CA CYS A 189 25.21 14.93 -26.37
C CYS A 189 26.18 13.77 -26.10
N GLU A 190 26.90 13.32 -27.13
CA GLU A 190 28.22 12.76 -26.85
C GLU A 190 29.10 13.93 -26.40
N PRO A 191 29.72 13.89 -25.21
CA PRO A 191 30.79 14.84 -24.93
C PRO A 191 31.89 14.54 -25.94
N VAL A 192 32.11 15.49 -26.86
CA VAL A 192 33.35 15.53 -27.63
C VAL A 192 34.45 15.68 -26.59
N LEU A 193 35.12 14.58 -26.26
CA LEU A 193 36.35 14.59 -25.49
C LEU A 193 37.43 15.15 -26.40
N ASP A 194 37.46 16.46 -26.54
CA ASP A 194 38.63 17.14 -27.09
C ASP A 194 39.75 17.00 -26.07
N GLY A 195 40.81 16.32 -26.49
CA GLY A 195 41.97 16.00 -25.67
C GLY A 195 42.83 17.23 -25.48
N ARG A 196 42.36 18.17 -24.66
CA ARG A 196 43.16 19.24 -24.05
C ARG A 196 42.33 19.95 -22.98
N ASP A 197 43.02 20.28 -21.91
CA ASP A 197 42.67 21.24 -20.87
C ASP A 197 41.90 20.73 -19.65
N THR A 198 42.67 20.75 -18.56
CA THR A 198 42.34 20.51 -17.17
C THR A 198 41.17 21.37 -16.70
N ALA A 199 40.11 20.70 -16.23
CA ALA A 199 38.98 21.34 -15.54
C ALA A 199 39.41 22.07 -14.26
N PRO A 200 38.69 23.14 -13.89
CA PRO A 200 37.95 23.03 -12.64
C PRO A 200 36.49 23.48 -12.75
N ALA A 201 35.64 22.65 -12.16
CA ALA A 201 34.31 22.95 -11.63
C ALA A 201 33.18 23.38 -12.60
N LEU A 202 31.95 23.03 -12.17
CA LEU A 202 30.65 23.56 -12.61
C LEU A 202 29.83 22.75 -13.63
N TRP A 203 29.60 21.46 -13.36
CA TRP A 203 28.35 20.77 -13.74
C TRP A 203 27.86 19.94 -12.55
N GLN A 204 26.86 20.46 -11.81
CA GLN A 204 25.47 19.99 -11.82
C GLN A 204 25.33 18.56 -11.26
N ILE A 205 24.90 18.40 -10.01
CA ILE A 205 23.49 18.47 -9.55
C ILE A 205 22.62 17.47 -10.32
N LEU A 206 22.05 16.56 -9.53
CA LEU A 206 21.11 15.47 -9.86
C LEU A 206 21.76 14.15 -10.24
N LEU A 207 22.20 13.42 -9.21
CA LEU A 207 21.82 12.01 -8.98
C LEU A 207 21.99 11.74 -7.47
N GLY A 208 21.01 11.05 -6.89
CA GLY A 208 20.80 10.95 -5.44
C GLY A 208 21.93 10.28 -4.64
N GLN A 209 21.82 10.36 -3.32
CA GLN A 209 21.42 9.20 -2.50
C GLN A 209 21.25 9.62 -1.03
N SER A 210 20.24 9.00 -0.42
CA SER A 210 19.89 9.00 0.99
C SER A 210 21.09 8.74 1.90
N PHE A 211 21.25 9.46 3.01
CA PHE A 211 21.81 8.88 4.23
C PHE A 211 21.32 9.62 5.47
N VAL A 212 20.79 8.83 6.41
CA VAL A 212 20.43 9.23 7.77
C VAL A 212 21.68 9.67 8.52
N ALA A 213 21.65 10.82 9.18
CA ALA A 213 22.59 11.16 10.25
C ALA A 213 21.91 12.05 11.31
N VAL A 214 21.56 11.42 12.43
CA VAL A 214 21.37 12.07 13.73
C VAL A 214 22.75 12.50 14.23
N VAL A 215 23.01 13.80 14.38
CA VAL A 215 23.99 14.34 15.34
C VAL A 215 23.55 15.72 15.82
N LEU A 216 23.33 15.83 17.13
CA LEU A 216 23.24 17.07 17.91
C LEU A 216 24.41 18.01 17.62
N PHE A 217 24.18 19.30 17.40
CA PHE A 217 25.08 20.33 17.95
C PHE A 217 24.38 21.69 18.08
N THR A 218 24.26 22.10 19.33
CA THR A 218 23.97 23.43 19.86
C THR A 218 24.94 24.50 19.36
N CYS A 219 24.43 25.68 18.99
CA CYS A 219 25.09 27.00 19.05
C CYS A 219 23.95 28.05 19.03
N ILE A 220 23.48 28.56 20.17
CA ILE A 220 24.01 29.75 20.87
C ILE A 220 24.44 30.85 19.89
N CYS A 221 23.54 31.80 19.64
CA CYS A 221 23.90 33.18 19.32
C CYS A 221 23.11 34.11 20.24
N PHE A 222 23.71 34.36 21.40
CA PHE A 222 23.52 35.57 22.19
C PHE A 222 23.89 36.76 21.29
N SER A 223 23.00 37.73 21.12
CA SER A 223 23.39 39.08 20.71
C SER A 223 22.80 40.06 21.72
N VAL A 224 23.69 40.50 22.60
CA VAL A 224 23.54 41.58 23.55
C VAL A 224 23.51 42.89 22.75
N SER A 225 22.57 43.78 23.03
CA SER A 225 22.69 45.21 22.71
C SER A 225 22.68 46.00 24.01
N PRO A 226 23.62 46.95 24.20
CA PRO A 226 23.68 47.80 25.36
C PRO A 226 22.88 49.10 25.14
N VAL A 227 22.25 49.59 26.19
CA VAL A 227 22.21 50.97 26.74
C VAL A 227 21.08 51.01 27.77
#